data_AF-A0A928REU8-F1
#
_entry.id   AF-A0A928REU8-F1
#
_cell.length_a   1.000
_cell.length_b   1.000
_cell.length_c   1.000
_cell.angle_alpha   90.00
_cell.angle_beta   90.00
_cell.angle_gamma   90.00
#
_symmetry.space_group_name_H-M   'P 1'
#
loop_
_entity.id
_entity.type
_entity.pdbx_description
1 polymer ?
#
loop_
_entity_poly.entity_id
_entity_poly.type
_entity_poly.pdbx_seq_one_letter_code
_entity_poly.pdbx_strand_id
1 'polypeptide(L)' 'MKKLQMSEAGTKGIPIGRSQVTKEDIPAAFLRHYPSLKSGKLNVSELARVCDMSRTTVYKYVSLLEK' A
#
# COMPACT_ATOMS: atom_id res chain seq x y z
N MET A 1 -19.96 -27.01 6.90
CA MET A 1 -20.24 -25.57 7.02
C MET A 1 -18.91 -24.82 6.98
N LYS A 2 -18.67 -24.00 5.94
CA LYS A 2 -17.38 -23.31 5.71
C LYS A 2 -17.17 -22.21 6.75
N LYS A 3 -16.07 -22.27 7.51
CA LYS A 3 -15.49 -21.13 8.23
C LYS A 3 -14.12 -20.83 7.62
N LEU A 4 -14.10 -20.00 6.58
CA LEU A 4 -12.87 -19.30 6.20
C LEU A 4 -12.87 -18.02 7.05
N GLN A 5 -12.20 -18.07 8.19
CA GLN A 5 -12.13 -16.96 9.13
C GLN A 5 -10.69 -16.47 9.25
N MET A 6 -10.52 -15.23 8.79
CA MET A 6 -9.51 -14.23 9.16
C MET A 6 -8.05 -14.71 9.26
N SER A 7 -7.32 -14.60 8.16
CA SER A 7 -5.86 -14.47 8.21
C SER A 7 -5.51 -12.99 8.33
N GLU A 8 -5.28 -12.56 9.57
CA GLU A 8 -4.31 -11.54 9.98
C GLU A 8 -3.81 -10.57 8.89
N ALA A 9 -4.64 -9.60 8.50
CA ALA A 9 -4.14 -8.31 8.04
C ALA A 9 -4.16 -7.36 9.25
N GLY A 10 -3.15 -7.50 10.09
CA GLY A 10 -2.95 -6.69 11.28
C GLY A 10 -2.92 -5.20 10.97
N THR A 11 -3.90 -4.49 11.52
CA THR A 11 -3.70 -3.33 12.37
C THR A 11 -2.86 -2.18 11.80
N LYS A 12 -3.50 -1.22 11.12
CA LYS A 12 -3.26 0.23 11.28
C LYS A 12 -4.60 0.93 11.04
N GLY A 13 -5.43 1.03 12.08
CA GLY A 13 -5.34 2.17 12.98
C GLY A 13 -5.64 3.42 12.15
N ILE A 14 -6.88 3.90 12.17
CA ILE A 14 -7.22 5.23 11.65
C ILE A 14 -7.09 6.15 12.85
N PRO A 15 -5.97 6.89 13.05
CA PRO A 15 -5.97 7.96 14.02
C PRO A 15 -6.82 9.07 13.43
N ILE A 16 -7.81 9.48 14.21
CA ILE A 16 -8.79 10.53 13.96
C ILE A 16 -8.12 11.92 14.13
N GLY A 17 -6.92 12.07 13.57
CA GLY A 17 -6.06 13.25 13.59
C GLY A 17 -5.25 13.34 12.30
N ARG A 18 -4.39 14.36 12.14
CA ARG A 18 -3.45 14.47 11.00
C ARG A 18 -2.43 13.33 11.08
N SER A 19 -2.82 12.13 10.67
CA SER A 19 -1.98 10.93 10.71
C SER A 19 -0.84 11.11 9.71
N GLN A 20 0.35 11.32 10.25
CA GLN A 20 1.56 11.40 9.47
C GLN A 20 1.82 10.01 8.90
N VAL A 21 1.58 9.85 7.60
CA VAL A 21 1.83 8.60 6.89
C VAL A 21 3.35 8.38 6.90
N THR A 22 3.82 7.44 7.73
CA THR A 22 5.23 7.06 7.81
C THR A 22 5.54 5.87 6.91
N LYS A 23 6.83 5.61 6.64
CA LYS A 23 7.28 4.48 5.83
C LYS A 23 6.79 3.13 6.40
N GLU A 24 6.55 3.05 7.72
CA GLU A 24 6.00 1.85 8.34
C GLU A 24 4.53 1.58 7.97
N ASP A 25 3.76 2.61 7.61
CA ASP A 25 2.33 2.49 7.28
C ASP A 25 2.09 1.88 5.89
N ILE A 26 3.14 1.78 5.08
CA ILE A 26 3.05 1.24 3.71
C ILE A 26 2.75 -0.27 3.77
N PRO A 27 1.66 -0.72 3.12
CA PRO A 27 1.32 -2.15 3.08
C PRO A 27 2.43 -2.99 2.45
N ALA A 28 2.66 -4.18 3.00
CA ALA A 28 3.65 -5.13 2.46
C ALA A 28 3.36 -5.51 1.00
N ALA A 29 2.09 -5.56 0.60
CA ALA A 29 1.68 -5.78 -0.79
C ALA A 29 2.25 -4.70 -1.74
N PHE A 30 2.20 -3.43 -1.33
CA PHE A 30 2.79 -2.34 -2.11
C PHE A 30 4.30 -2.50 -2.23
N LEU A 31 4.99 -2.75 -1.12
CA LEU A 31 6.46 -2.93 -1.10
C LEU A 31 6.92 -4.09 -1.98
N ARG A 32 6.13 -5.16 -2.06
CA ARG A 32 6.40 -6.33 -2.90
C ARG A 32 6.31 -6.03 -4.40
N HIS A 33 5.43 -5.11 -4.80
CA HIS A 33 5.25 -4.70 -6.19
C HIS A 33 5.99 -3.41 -6.56
N TYR A 34 6.47 -2.63 -5.59
CA TYR A 34 7.21 -1.38 -5.80
C TYR A 34 8.46 -1.52 -6.69
N PRO A 35 9.29 -2.57 -6.58
CA PRO A 35 10.40 -2.77 -7.51
C PRO A 35 9.96 -2.91 -8.97
N SER A 36 8.77 -3.45 -9.23
CA SER A 36 8.21 -3.58 -10.59
C SER A 36 7.76 -2.23 -11.15
N LEU A 37 7.19 -1.36 -10.29
CA LEU A 37 6.93 0.04 -10.63
C LEU A 37 8.23 0.78 -10.95
N LYS A 38 9.26 0.65 -10.09
CA LYS A 38 10.57 1.31 -10.27
C LYS A 38 11.31 0.82 -11.53
N SER A 39 11.11 -0.44 -11.90
CA SER A 39 11.68 -1.03 -13.12
C SER A 39 10.90 -0.67 -14.40
N GLY A 40 9.80 0.09 -14.28
CA GLY A 40 8.92 0.44 -15.42
C GLY A 40 8.10 -0.73 -15.98
N LYS A 41 8.10 -1.89 -15.31
CA LYS A 41 7.32 -3.07 -15.73
C LYS A 41 5.84 -2.94 -15.42
N LEU A 42 5.48 -2.02 -14.52
CA LEU A 42 4.15 -1.87 -13.97
C LEU A 42 3.89 -0.37 -13.81
N ASN A 43 2.71 0.12 -14.20
CA ASN A 43 2.37 1.53 -14.06
C ASN A 43 1.66 1.85 -12.73
N VAL A 44 1.60 3.13 -12.34
CA VAL A 44 0.94 3.55 -11.08
C VAL A 44 -0.52 3.06 -10.97
N SER A 45 -1.25 3.03 -12.09
CA SER A 45 -2.66 2.59 -12.10
C SER A 45 -2.81 1.08 -11.93
N GLU A 46 -1.91 0.30 -12.53
CA GLU A 46 -1.83 -1.14 -12.34
C GLU A 46 -1.45 -1.46 -10.90
N LEU A 47 -0.50 -0.73 -10.31
CA LEU A 47 -0.06 -0.97 -8.94
C LEU A 47 -1.19 -0.72 -7.95
N ALA A 48 -1.90 0.39 -8.17
CA ALA A 48 -3.11 0.74 -7.44
C ALA A 48 -4.15 -0.38 -7.52
N ARG A 49 -4.36 -0.98 -8.69
CA ARG A 49 -5.35 -2.06 -8.87
C ARG A 49 -4.90 -3.40 -8.27
N VAL A 50 -3.61 -3.73 -8.36
CA VAL A 50 -3.05 -4.96 -7.78
C VAL A 50 -3.03 -4.90 -6.25
N CYS A 51 -2.80 -3.72 -5.68
CA CYS A 51 -2.76 -3.52 -4.23
C CYS A 51 -4.10 -3.09 -3.62
N ASP A 52 -5.18 -2.99 -4.41
CA ASP A 52 -6.49 -2.47 -3.99
C ASP A 52 -6.40 -1.07 -3.31
N MET A 53 -5.58 -0.19 -3.87
CA MET A 53 -5.32 1.15 -3.36
C MET A 53 -5.72 2.25 -4.33
N SER A 54 -5.96 3.45 -3.79
CA SER A 54 -6.18 4.63 -4.62
C SER A 54 -4.87 5.10 -5.26
N ARG A 55 -4.94 5.65 -6.48
CA ARG A 55 -3.77 6.24 -7.15
C ARG A 55 -3.12 7.34 -6.30
N THR A 56 -3.91 8.12 -5.57
CA THR A 56 -3.42 9.19 -4.71
C THR A 56 -2.61 8.64 -3.52
N THR A 57 -3.00 7.51 -2.96
CA THR A 57 -2.22 6.78 -1.95
C THR A 57 -0.89 6.28 -2.52
N VAL A 58 -0.91 5.72 -3.74
CA VAL A 58 0.32 5.27 -4.42
C VAL A 58 1.30 6.43 -4.60
N TYR A 59 0.86 7.58 -5.12
CA TYR A 59 1.72 8.75 -5.28
C TYR A 59 2.32 9.22 -3.95
N LYS A 60 1.50 9.27 -2.87
CA LYS A 60 2.00 9.61 -1.53
C LYS A 60 3.11 8.66 -1.07
N TYR A 61 2.92 7.34 -1.22
CA TYR A 61 3.92 6.36 -0.83
C TYR A 61 5.19 6.44 -1.67
N VAL A 62 5.07 6.65 -2.98
CA VAL A 62 6.23 6.89 -3.84
C VAL A 62 7.01 8.12 -3.38
N SER A 63 6.34 9.25 -3.17
CA SER A 63 6.99 10.48 -2.67
C SER A 63 7.60 10.33 -1.27
N LEU A 64 7.05 9.44 -0.43
CA LEU A 64 7.62 9.11 0.88
C LEU A 64 8.88 8.24 0.75
N LEU A 65 8.92 7.31 -0.22
CA LEU A 65 10.05 6.42 -0.46
C LEU A 65 11.21 7.09 -1.21
N GLU A 66 10.90 8.08 -2.07
CA GLU A 66 11.90 8.87 -2.81
C GLU A 66 12.48 10.03 -1.99
N LYS A 67 11.96 10.27 -0.77
CA LYS A 67 12.55 11.13 0.25
C LYS A 67 13.58 10.37 1.10
#